data_AF-A0A0N5AZE2-F1
#
_entry.id   AF-A0A0N5AZE2-F1
#
_cell.length_a   1.000
_cell.length_b   1.000
_cell.length_c   1.000
_cell.angle_alpha   90.00
_cell.angle_beta   90.00
_cell.angle_gamma   90.00
#
_symmetry.space_group_name_H-M   'P 1'
#
loop_
_entity.id
_entity.type
_entity.pdbx_description
1 polymer ?
#
loop_
_entity_poly.entity_id
_entity_poly.type
_entity_poly.pdbx_seq_one_letter_code
_entity_poly.pdbx_strand_id
1 'polypeptide(L)' 'MVQLNVCSGFCRSLSFFDLESHKIAVIGKCCRMVDSKWVNVTLNCDDGERVIKLPSATECRCFDCASDE' A
#
# COMPACT_ATOMS: atom_id res chain seq x y z
N MET A 1 -14.54 -11.75 -14.41
CA MET A 1 -13.63 -11.81 -13.23
C MET A 1 -12.40 -10.98 -13.55
N VAL A 2 -12.05 -10.01 -12.70
CA VAL A 2 -10.84 -9.18 -12.88
C VAL A 2 -9.78 -9.63 -11.89
N GLN A 3 -8.55 -9.81 -12.35
CA GLN A 3 -7.41 -10.16 -11.50
C GLN A 3 -6.57 -8.91 -11.20
N LEU A 4 -6.40 -8.63 -9.92
CA LEU A 4 -5.56 -7.53 -9.42
C LEU A 4 -4.48 -8.11 -8.52
N ASN A 5 -3.28 -7.57 -8.64
CA ASN A 5 -2.17 -7.88 -7.74
C ASN A 5 -2.16 -6.88 -6.60
N VAL A 6 -1.92 -7.37 -5.38
CA VAL A 6 -1.86 -6.59 -4.15
C VAL A 6 -0.54 -6.84 -3.44
N CYS A 7 -0.04 -5.83 -2.71
CA CYS A 7 1.16 -5.99 -1.90
C CYS A 7 0.79 -6.52 -0.51
N SER A 8 1.37 -7.66 -0.15
CA SER A 8 1.26 -8.25 1.19
C SER A 8 2.59 -8.93 1.53
N GLY A 9 3.10 -8.69 2.74
CA GLY A 9 4.39 -9.23 3.16
C GLY A 9 4.85 -8.67 4.50
N PHE A 10 5.96 -9.22 5.00
CA PHE A 10 6.58 -8.79 6.26
C PHE A 10 7.70 -7.79 6.00
N CYS A 11 7.73 -6.71 6.78
CA CYS A 11 8.75 -5.68 6.73
C CYS A 11 9.36 -5.45 8.13
N ARG A 12 10.56 -4.88 8.16
CA ARG A 12 11.28 -4.63 9.41
C ARG A 12 10.57 -3.57 10.26
N SER A 13 10.39 -3.87 11.54
CA SER A 13 9.99 -2.92 12.57
C SER A 13 10.95 -2.99 13.75
N LEU A 14 11.31 -1.84 14.32
CA LEU A 14 12.18 -1.73 15.49
C LEU A 14 11.60 -0.68 16.44
N SER A 15 11.41 -1.06 17.70
CA SER A 15 11.03 -0.13 18.77
C SER A 15 12.18 -0.07 19.78
N PHE A 16 12.55 1.14 20.19
CA PHE A 16 13.61 1.36 21.18
C PHE A 16 13.31 2.60 22.01
N PHE A 17 13.90 2.68 23.21
CA PHE A 17 13.82 3.88 24.04
C PHE A 17 14.89 4.86 23.59
N ASP A 18 14.48 6.04 23.12
CA ASP A 18 15.38 7.11 22.75
C ASP A 18 15.74 7.95 23.99
N LEU A 19 17.03 8.00 24.29
CA LEU A 19 17.55 8.70 25.46
C LEU A 19 17.51 10.23 25.30
N GLU A 20 17.55 10.75 24.07
CA GLU A 20 17.51 12.19 23.82
C GLU A 20 16.10 12.74 24.00
N SER A 21 15.09 12.10 23.38
CA SER A 21 13.70 12.51 23.51
C SER A 21 12.98 11.97 24.76
N HIS A 22 13.62 11.07 25.52
CA HIS A 22 13.01 10.32 26.65
C HIS A 22 11.68 9.64 26.27
N LYS A 23 11.55 9.15 25.04
CA LYS A 23 10.34 8.52 24.50
C LYS A 23 10.65 7.20 23.82
N ILE A 24 9.63 6.37 23.65
CA ILE A 24 9.74 5.18 22.79
C ILE A 24 9.70 5.67 21.33
N ALA A 25 10.79 5.45 20.62
CA ALA A 25 10.89 5.68 19.18
C ALA A 25 10.59 4.39 18.43
N VAL A 26 9.90 4.51 17.29
CA VAL A 26 9.54 3.38 16.44
C VAL A 26 10.01 3.65 15.02
N ILE A 27 10.84 2.76 14.49
CA ILE A 27 11.20 2.71 13.07
C ILE A 27 10.42 1.55 12.46
N GLY A 28 9.29 1.87 11.82
CA GLY A 28 8.42 0.90 11.17
C GLY A 28 8.46 1.04 9.64
N LYS A 29 8.71 -0.07 8.94
CA LYS A 29 8.51 -0.14 7.49
C LYS A 29 7.25 -0.96 7.16
N CYS A 30 6.51 -0.54 6.15
CA CYS A 30 5.31 -1.18 5.64
C CYS A 30 5.52 -1.70 4.21
N CYS A 31 4.94 -2.86 3.88
CA CYS A 31 4.95 -3.40 2.52
C CYS A 31 3.99 -2.59 1.65
N ARG A 32 4.51 -1.85 0.67
CA ARG A 32 3.73 -0.95 -0.18
C ARG A 32 4.01 -1.17 -1.66
N MET A 33 3.02 -0.83 -2.48
CA MET A 33 3.11 -0.81 -3.93
C MET A 33 4.03 0.34 -4.38
N VAL A 34 5.08 -0.01 -5.11
CA VAL A 34 6.09 0.93 -5.64
C VAL A 34 5.80 1.26 -7.08
N ASP A 35 5.46 0.20 -7.83
CA ASP A 35 5.09 0.28 -9.22
C ASP A 35 3.78 -0.46 -9.44
N SER A 36 3.02 0.02 -10.44
CA SER A 36 1.71 -0.52 -10.75
C SER A 36 1.35 -0.32 -12.21
N LYS A 37 0.53 -1.23 -12.73
CA LYS A 37 -0.12 -1.07 -14.03
C LYS A 37 -1.60 -0.77 -13.85
N TRP A 38 -2.14 0.05 -14.74
CA TRP A 38 -3.57 0.32 -14.78
C TRP A 38 -4.31 -0.80 -15.52
N VAL A 39 -5.37 -1.31 -14.90
CA VAL A 39 -6.28 -2.31 -15.46
C VAL A 39 -7.65 -1.68 -15.65
N ASN A 40 -8.17 -1.73 -16.87
CA ASN A 40 -9.53 -1.28 -17.16
C ASN A 40 -10.53 -2.32 -16.63
N VAL A 41 -11.53 -1.86 -15.89
CA VAL A 41 -12.60 -2.69 -15.33
C VAL A 41 -13.93 -2.11 -15.73
N THR A 42 -14.74 -2.92 -16.43
CA THR A 42 -16.13 -2.58 -16.72
C THR A 42 -17.00 -2.96 -15.53
N LEU A 43 -17.73 -1.99 -15.01
CA LEU A 43 -18.74 -2.14 -13.98
C LEU A 43 -20.12 -2.01 -14.62
N ASN A 44 -21.03 -2.89 -14.24
CA ASN A 44 -22.43 -2.80 -14.63
C ASN A 44 -23.18 -2.06 -13.52
N CYS A 45 -23.54 -0.80 -13.77
CA CYS A 45 -24.31 0.04 -12.86
C CYS A 45 -25.79 0.08 -13.29
N ASP A 46 -26.68 0.49 -12.39
CA ASP A 46 -28.11 0.61 -12.67
C ASP A 46 -28.42 1.60 -13.82
N ASP A 47 -27.54 2.59 -14.03
CA ASP A 47 -27.63 3.61 -15.09
C ASP A 47 -26.80 3.27 -16.34
N GLY A 48 -26.20 2.08 -16.40
CA GLY A 48 -25.45 1.58 -17.55
C GLY A 48 -24.04 1.09 -17.22
N GLU A 49 -23.28 0.71 -18.25
CA GLU A 49 -21.91 0.25 -18.09
C GLU A 49 -20.94 1.43 -17.90
N ARG A 50 -20.00 1.28 -16.97
CA ARG A 50 -18.94 2.26 -16.70
C ARG A 50 -17.59 1.59 -16.70
N VAL A 51 -16.63 2.16 -17.43
CA VAL A 51 -15.24 1.68 -17.44
C VAL A 51 -14.41 2.53 -16.48
N ILE A 52 -13.86 1.89 -15.46
CA ILE A 52 -12.94 2.51 -14.49
C ILE A 52 -11.53 1.93 -14.65
N LYS A 53 -10.53 2.63 -14.11
CA LYS A 53 -9.15 2.17 -14.06
C LYS A 53 -8.76 1.84 -12.63
N LEU A 54 -8.34 0.60 -12.38
CA LEU A 54 -7.84 0.17 -11.08
C LEU A 54 -6.33 -0.10 -11.17
N PRO A 55 -5.53 0.30 -10.17
CA PRO A 55 -4.10 -0.01 -10.14
C PRO A 55 -3.89 -1.46 -9.70
N SER A 56 -2.95 -2.14 -10.35
CA SER A 56 -2.55 -3.52 -10.03
C SER A 56 -1.03 -3.55 -9.82
N ALA A 57 -0.59 -4.04 -8.67
CA ALA A 57 0.82 -4.00 -8.28
C ALA A 57 1.71 -4.81 -9.24
N THR A 58 2.84 -4.22 -9.63
CA THR A 58 3.92 -4.89 -10.37
C THR A 58 5.15 -5.07 -9.50
N GLU A 59 5.37 -4.18 -8.54
CA GLU A 59 6.47 -4.25 -7.58
C GLU A 59 6.04 -3.77 -6.19
N CYS A 60 6.49 -4.51 -5.16
CA CYS A 60 6.28 -4.19 -3.75
C CYS A 60 7.62 -4.08 -3.03
N ARG A 61 7.78 -3.08 -2.14
CA ARG A 61 8.95 -2.97 -1.25
C ARG A 61 8.55 -2.40 0.11
N CYS A 62 9.46 -2.47 1.06
CA CYS A 62 9.30 -1.92 2.40
C CYS A 62 9.66 -0.42 2.44
N PHE A 63 8.69 0.44 2.74
CA PHE A 63 8.87 1.90 2.90
C PHE A 63 8.47 2.36 4.29
N ASP A 64 8.86 3.57 4.69
CA ASP A 64 8.28 4.18 5.89
C ASP A 64 6.76 4.17 5.77
N CYS A 65 6.11 3.66 6.80
CA CYS A 65 4.67 3.69 6.88
C CYS A 65 4.24 5.17 6.84
N ALA A 66 3.22 5.50 6.04
CA ALA A 66 2.65 6.84 6.11
C ALA A 66 2.03 6.99 7.50
N SER A 67 2.52 7.95 8.28
CA SER A 67 1.69 8.58 9.30
C SER A 67 0.70 9.45 8.54
N ASP A 68 -0.61 9.19 8.72
CA ASP A 68 -1.63 10.13 8.26
C ASP A 68 -1.36 11.48 8.92
N GLU A 69 -0.97 12.50 8.15
CA GLU A 69 -1.04 13.91 8.55
C GLU A 69 -2.44 14.46 8.28
#